data_AF-A0A7C5KMN9-F1
#
_entry.id   AF-A0A7C5KMN9-F1
#
_cell.length_a   1.000
_cell.length_b   1.000
_cell.length_c   1.000
_cell.angle_alpha   90.00
_cell.angle_beta   90.00
_cell.angle_gamma   90.00
#
_symmetry.space_group_name_H-M   'P 1'
#
loop_
_entity.id
_entity.type
_entity.pdbx_description
1 polymer ?
#
loop_
_entity_poly.entity_id
_entity_poly.type
_entity_poly.pdbx_seq_one_letter_code
_entity_poly.pdbx_strand_id
1 'polypeptide(L)'
;CCLVPERREELTTEGGLDAAAQVDYLRDYCGELAEAGVRVSLFIDADERQLEAAAEIGAPVVEIHTGHYADARDPDRRQAELARIAHAALYGRRMGLQVNAGHGLDYHNVQAVAAIEGLREFNIGHSIVARALFSGFAEAVREMKRLIQSA
;
A
#
# COMPACT_ATOMS: atom_id res chain seq x y z
N CYS A 1 -4.19 -7.50 10.07
CA CYS A 1 -2.71 -7.48 10.23
C CYS A 1 -2.11 -7.14 8.88
N CYS A 2 -1.09 -6.29 8.80
CA CYS A 2 -0.33 -6.07 7.56
C CYS A 2 1.08 -6.61 7.76
N LEU A 3 1.49 -7.55 6.92
CA LEU A 3 2.84 -8.11 6.92
C LEU A 3 3.75 -7.19 6.11
N VAL A 4 4.82 -6.75 6.76
CA VAL A 4 5.83 -5.85 6.21
C VAL A 4 7.20 -6.51 6.33
N PRO A 5 8.12 -6.26 5.38
CA PRO A 5 9.49 -6.74 5.49
C PRO A 5 10.26 -5.93 6.54
N GLU A 6 11.05 -6.61 7.37
CA GLU A 6 11.96 -5.97 8.34
C GLU A 6 13.43 -6.24 7.99
N ARG A 7 13.72 -7.44 7.49
CA ARG A 7 15.09 -7.85 7.14
C ARG A 7 15.38 -7.62 5.67
N ARG A 8 16.67 -7.50 5.34
CA ARG A 8 17.10 -7.24 3.96
C ARG A 8 16.73 -8.37 3.00
N GLU A 9 16.69 -9.60 3.49
CA GLU A 9 16.36 -10.79 2.70
C GLU A 9 14.85 -10.90 2.39
N GLU A 10 14.02 -10.13 3.09
CA GLU A 10 12.56 -10.10 2.92
C GLU A 10 12.10 -8.99 1.96
N LEU A 11 12.99 -8.04 1.68
CA LEU A 11 12.74 -6.90 0.82
C LEU A 11 12.92 -7.29 -0.65
N THR A 12 12.04 -6.77 -1.50
CA THR A 12 12.38 -6.58 -2.91
C THR A 12 13.52 -5.55 -3.04
N THR A 13 13.99 -5.31 -4.26
CA THR A 13 14.90 -4.18 -4.53
C THR A 13 14.28 -2.81 -4.23
N GLU A 14 12.95 -2.74 -4.18
CA GLU A 14 12.16 -1.51 -4.14
C GLU A 14 11.58 -1.22 -2.75
N GLY A 15 11.48 -2.22 -1.86
CA GLY A 15 11.20 -2.03 -0.43
C GLY A 15 9.94 -2.73 0.08
N GLY A 16 9.09 -3.25 -0.80
CA GLY A 16 7.99 -4.14 -0.45
C GLY A 16 8.46 -5.53 -0.02
N LEU A 17 7.55 -6.33 0.55
CA LEU A 17 7.77 -7.74 0.85
C LEU A 17 7.95 -8.51 -0.46
N ASP A 18 9.00 -9.33 -0.58
CA ASP A 18 9.15 -10.25 -1.72
C ASP A 18 8.27 -11.50 -1.53
N ALA A 19 6.96 -11.31 -1.69
CA ALA A 19 5.97 -12.37 -1.55
C ALA A 19 6.20 -13.52 -2.53
N ALA A 20 6.61 -13.19 -3.76
CA ALA A 20 6.89 -14.17 -4.81
C ALA A 20 8.06 -15.11 -4.47
N ALA A 21 9.05 -14.65 -3.70
CA ALA A 21 10.16 -15.49 -3.26
C ALA A 21 9.83 -16.38 -2.05
N GLN A 22 8.71 -16.10 -1.36
CA GLN A 22 8.38 -16.71 -0.06
C GLN A 22 6.97 -17.28 -0.01
N VAL A 23 6.41 -17.70 -1.15
CA VAL A 23 5.02 -18.14 -1.30
C VAL A 23 4.62 -19.22 -0.27
N ASP A 24 5.39 -20.30 -0.16
CA ASP A 24 5.04 -21.41 0.73
C ASP A 24 5.02 -20.98 2.20
N TYR A 25 6.05 -20.26 2.63
CA TYR A 25 6.14 -19.73 4.00
C TYR A 25 4.98 -18.77 4.32
N LEU A 26 4.71 -17.82 3.42
CA LEU A 26 3.66 -16.84 3.62
C LEU A 26 2.27 -17.44 3.53
N ARG A 27 2.06 -18.49 2.72
CA ARG A 27 0.79 -19.23 2.66
C ARG A 27 0.46 -19.86 4.00
N ASP A 28 1.41 -20.58 4.59
CA ASP A 28 1.23 -21.21 5.90
C ASP A 28 0.98 -20.14 6.98
N TYR A 29 1.80 -19.09 7.01
CA TYR A 29 1.69 -18.01 8.00
C TYR A 29 0.37 -17.20 7.88
N CYS A 30 -0.05 -16.90 6.65
CA CYS A 30 -1.35 -16.27 6.40
C CYS A 30 -2.51 -17.20 6.80
N GLY A 31 -2.36 -18.51 6.60
CA GLY A 31 -3.30 -19.53 7.03
C GLY A 31 -3.52 -19.51 8.55
N GLU A 32 -2.43 -19.53 9.33
CA GLU A 32 -2.51 -19.46 10.80
C GLU A 32 -3.21 -18.18 11.29
N LEU A 33 -2.88 -17.03 10.69
CA LEU A 33 -3.55 -15.76 11.01
C LEU A 33 -5.03 -15.77 10.63
N ALA A 34 -5.38 -16.38 9.50
CA ALA A 34 -6.76 -16.51 9.05
C ALA A 34 -7.58 -17.43 9.97
N GLU A 35 -7.02 -18.54 10.44
CA GLU A 35 -7.64 -19.42 11.44
C GLU A 35 -7.92 -18.69 12.77
N ALA A 36 -7.06 -17.73 13.13
CA ALA A 36 -7.27 -16.83 14.25
C ALA A 36 -8.28 -15.69 13.97
N GLY A 37 -8.92 -15.67 12.80
CA GLY A 37 -9.88 -14.64 12.40
C GLY A 37 -9.25 -13.30 12.00
N VAL A 38 -7.95 -13.26 11.73
CA VAL A 38 -7.24 -12.04 11.33
C VAL A 38 -7.28 -11.87 9.83
N ARG A 39 -7.84 -10.74 9.37
CA ARG A 39 -7.73 -10.33 7.96
C ARG A 39 -6.31 -9.84 7.67
N VAL A 40 -5.60 -10.57 6.81
CA VAL A 40 -4.20 -10.31 6.45
C VAL A 40 -4.11 -9.38 5.23
N SER A 41 -3.14 -8.47 5.27
CA SER A 41 -2.68 -7.65 4.15
C SER A 41 -1.19 -7.88 3.93
N LEU A 42 -0.72 -7.92 2.69
CA LEU A 42 0.71 -7.95 2.36
C LEU A 42 1.16 -6.57 1.83
N PHE A 43 2.19 -5.99 2.44
CA PHE A 43 2.80 -4.77 1.95
C PHE A 43 3.79 -5.08 0.82
N ILE A 44 3.44 -4.74 -0.41
CA ILE A 44 4.18 -5.14 -1.62
C ILE A 44 4.34 -3.96 -2.58
N ASP A 45 5.27 -4.06 -3.51
CA ASP A 45 5.43 -3.05 -4.56
C ASP A 45 4.30 -3.09 -5.58
N ALA A 46 4.19 -2.02 -6.39
CA ALA A 46 3.31 -1.96 -7.56
C ALA A 46 3.86 -2.84 -8.71
N ASP A 47 3.81 -4.15 -8.52
CA ASP A 47 4.38 -5.18 -9.40
C ASP A 47 3.41 -6.36 -9.57
N GLU A 48 3.18 -6.81 -10.81
CA GLU A 48 2.23 -7.89 -11.11
C GLU A 48 2.66 -9.22 -10.48
N ARG A 49 3.96 -9.55 -10.47
CA ARG A 49 4.47 -10.80 -9.91
C ARG A 49 4.21 -10.88 -8.41
N GLN A 50 4.33 -9.76 -7.70
CA GLN A 50 4.02 -9.70 -6.27
C GLN A 50 2.51 -9.81 -6.01
N LEU A 51 1.68 -9.23 -6.87
CA LEU A 51 0.22 -9.35 -6.79
C LEU A 51 -0.27 -10.78 -7.04
N GLU A 52 0.30 -11.44 -8.05
CA GLU A 52 0.03 -12.85 -8.34
C GLU A 52 0.40 -13.75 -7.17
N ALA A 53 1.59 -13.55 -6.60
CA ALA A 53 2.03 -14.26 -5.41
C ALA A 53 1.08 -14.01 -4.22
N ALA A 54 0.66 -12.77 -3.98
CA ALA A 54 -0.28 -12.44 -2.90
C ALA A 54 -1.63 -13.16 -3.05
N ALA A 55 -2.14 -13.25 -4.28
CA ALA A 55 -3.35 -14.00 -4.58
C ALA A 55 -3.16 -15.51 -4.39
N GLU A 56 -2.01 -16.06 -4.82
CA GLU A 56 -1.66 -17.48 -4.64
C GLU A 56 -1.46 -17.86 -3.16
N ILE A 57 -0.91 -16.96 -2.36
CA ILE A 57 -0.77 -17.10 -0.90
C ILE A 57 -2.15 -17.14 -0.22
N GLY A 58 -3.18 -16.58 -0.87
CA GLY A 58 -4.53 -16.48 -0.31
C GLY A 58 -4.71 -15.26 0.60
N ALA A 59 -3.84 -14.25 0.49
CA ALA A 59 -4.02 -13.00 1.24
C ALA A 59 -5.23 -12.23 0.69
N PRO A 60 -6.20 -11.82 1.54
CA PRO A 60 -7.40 -11.11 1.06
C PRO A 60 -7.13 -9.64 0.70
N VAL A 61 -6.04 -9.07 1.19
CA VAL A 61 -5.69 -7.66 1.02
C VAL A 61 -4.22 -7.53 0.63
N VAL A 62 -3.90 -6.51 -0.15
CA VAL A 62 -2.54 -6.02 -0.36
C VAL A 62 -2.49 -4.52 -0.09
N GLU A 63 -1.33 -4.03 0.34
CA GLU A 63 -1.04 -2.61 0.47
C GLU A 63 0.12 -2.25 -0.46
N ILE A 64 -0.15 -1.41 -1.46
CA ILE A 64 0.85 -1.00 -2.44
C ILE A 64 1.81 0.01 -1.82
N HIS A 65 3.10 -0.25 -1.95
CA HIS A 65 4.14 0.67 -1.56
C HIS A 65 4.14 1.92 -2.46
N THR A 66 3.69 3.04 -1.89
CA THR A 66 3.66 4.35 -2.58
C THR A 66 4.90 5.22 -2.36
N GLY A 67 5.99 4.65 -1.84
CA GLY A 67 7.21 5.39 -1.49
C GLY A 67 7.92 5.98 -2.70
N HIS A 68 8.07 5.20 -3.79
CA HIS A 68 8.68 5.73 -5.02
C HIS A 68 7.91 6.91 -5.61
N TYR A 69 6.58 6.87 -5.53
CA TYR A 69 5.74 8.00 -5.91
C TYR A 69 5.95 9.21 -4.99
N ALA A 70 5.96 9.00 -3.67
CA ALA A 70 6.13 10.06 -2.69
C ALA A 70 7.51 10.74 -2.78
N ASP A 71 8.56 9.96 -3.00
CA ASP A 71 9.95 10.43 -3.04
C ASP A 71 10.38 10.93 -4.43
N ALA A 72 9.57 10.70 -5.47
CA ALA A 72 9.86 11.19 -6.82
C ALA A 72 9.89 12.72 -6.85
N ARG A 73 11.09 13.27 -7.07
CA ARG A 73 11.34 14.72 -7.20
C ARG A 73 11.07 15.24 -8.60
N ASP A 74 11.23 14.37 -9.59
CA ASP A 74 11.01 14.68 -11.00
C ASP A 74 9.52 14.44 -11.37
N PRO A 75 8.84 15.38 -12.05
CA PRO A 75 7.44 15.23 -12.42
C PRO A 75 7.15 14.02 -13.31
N ASP A 76 8.02 13.73 -14.28
CA ASP A 76 7.82 12.62 -15.21
C ASP A 76 7.93 11.28 -14.47
N ARG A 77 8.94 11.17 -13.58
CA ARG A 77 9.07 10.01 -12.70
C ARG A 77 7.87 9.85 -11.77
N ARG A 78 7.38 10.93 -11.16
CA ARG A 78 6.21 10.88 -10.29
C ARG A 78 4.97 10.40 -11.05
N GLN A 79 4.77 10.89 -12.27
CA GLN A 79 3.66 10.48 -13.13
C GLN A 79 3.77 9.01 -13.54
N ALA A 80 4.99 8.52 -13.82
CA ALA A 80 5.24 7.12 -14.12
C ALA A 80 4.91 6.21 -12.92
N GLU A 81 5.35 6.57 -11.71
CA GLU A 81 5.03 5.80 -10.50
C GLU A 81 3.53 5.83 -10.18
N LEU A 82 2.85 6.97 -10.40
CA LEU A 82 1.39 7.05 -10.26
C LEU A 82 0.68 6.10 -11.24
N ALA A 83 1.13 6.04 -12.49
CA ALA A 83 0.59 5.13 -13.50
C ALA A 83 0.82 3.66 -13.12
N ARG A 84 1.99 3.32 -12.53
CA ARG A 84 2.28 1.98 -12.00
C ARG A 84 1.32 1.61 -10.87
N ILE A 85 1.08 2.51 -9.91
CA ILE A 85 0.12 2.28 -8.82
C ILE A 85 -1.29 2.06 -9.37
N ALA A 86 -1.72 2.88 -10.34
CA ALA A 86 -3.04 2.76 -10.96
C ALA A 86 -3.21 1.40 -11.68
N HIS A 87 -2.17 0.99 -12.42
CA HIS A 87 -2.13 -0.31 -13.05
C HIS A 87 -2.22 -1.46 -12.02
N ALA A 88 -1.40 -1.41 -10.96
CA ALA A 88 -1.39 -2.40 -9.89
C ALA A 88 -2.74 -2.51 -9.17
N ALA A 89 -3.43 -1.39 -8.93
CA ALA A 89 -4.75 -1.37 -8.31
C ALA A 89 -5.80 -2.10 -9.17
N LEU A 90 -5.80 -1.87 -10.49
CA LEU A 90 -6.68 -2.59 -11.41
C LEU A 90 -6.30 -4.07 -11.50
N TYR A 91 -5.01 -4.38 -11.57
CA TYR A 91 -4.51 -5.75 -11.67
C TYR A 91 -4.89 -6.58 -10.44
N GLY A 92 -4.56 -6.10 -9.23
CA GLY A 92 -4.87 -6.78 -7.98
C GLY A 92 -6.37 -7.03 -7.79
N ARG A 93 -7.22 -6.06 -8.17
CA ARG A 93 -8.68 -6.26 -8.14
C ARG A 93 -9.16 -7.38 -9.06
N ARG A 94 -8.57 -7.53 -10.25
CA ARG A 94 -8.91 -8.64 -11.15
C ARG A 94 -8.54 -10.00 -10.55
N MET A 95 -7.55 -10.03 -9.66
CA MET A 95 -7.17 -11.22 -8.91
C MET A 95 -8.03 -11.47 -7.65
N GLY A 96 -9.04 -10.62 -7.41
CA GLY A 96 -9.91 -10.74 -6.23
C GLY A 96 -9.35 -10.10 -4.95
N LEU A 97 -8.23 -9.39 -5.05
CA LEU A 97 -7.61 -8.71 -3.90
C LEU A 97 -8.32 -7.38 -3.60
N GLN A 98 -8.48 -7.07 -2.31
CA GLN A 98 -8.65 -5.68 -1.89
C GLN A 98 -7.28 -4.98 -1.98
N VAL A 99 -7.22 -3.82 -2.62
CA VAL A 99 -5.97 -3.05 -2.76
C VAL A 99 -6.03 -1.79 -1.89
N ASN A 100 -5.04 -1.64 -1.03
CA ASN A 100 -4.80 -0.48 -0.18
C ASN A 100 -3.52 0.25 -0.63
N ALA A 101 -3.27 1.45 -0.09
CA ALA A 101 -2.04 2.22 -0.30
C ALA A 101 -1.74 3.07 0.96
N GLY A 102 -0.61 3.79 1.02
CA GLY A 102 -0.44 4.77 2.11
C GLY A 102 0.97 5.25 2.43
N HIS A 103 1.99 4.43 2.17
CA HIS A 103 3.36 4.76 2.54
C HIS A 103 3.87 6.05 1.87
N GLY A 104 4.30 7.02 2.67
CA GLY A 104 4.84 8.30 2.19
C GLY A 104 3.80 9.31 1.70
N LEU A 105 2.50 9.00 1.74
CA LEU A 105 1.48 9.95 1.33
C LEU A 105 1.37 11.14 2.30
N ASP A 106 1.12 12.32 1.74
CA ASP A 106 0.99 13.59 2.46
C ASP A 106 -0.15 14.45 1.92
N TYR A 107 -0.34 15.63 2.52
CA TYR A 107 -1.42 16.56 2.20
C TYR A 107 -1.33 17.19 0.80
N HIS A 108 -0.24 16.99 0.08
CA HIS A 108 0.02 17.56 -1.23
C HIS A 108 0.01 16.52 -2.35
N ASN A 109 0.30 15.25 -2.03
CA ASN A 109 0.40 14.18 -3.02
C ASN A 109 -0.73 13.14 -2.92
N VAL A 110 -1.51 13.10 -1.84
CA VAL A 110 -2.52 12.05 -1.60
C VAL A 110 -3.64 12.03 -2.63
N GLN A 111 -4.06 13.20 -3.13
CA GLN A 111 -5.26 13.31 -3.97
C GLN A 111 -5.11 12.55 -5.29
N ALA A 112 -3.93 12.62 -5.92
CA ALA A 112 -3.71 11.91 -7.18
C ALA A 112 -3.79 10.39 -7.02
N VAL A 113 -3.34 9.86 -5.88
CA VAL A 113 -3.46 8.43 -5.55
C VAL A 113 -4.90 8.10 -5.15
N ALA A 114 -5.57 8.96 -4.39
CA ALA A 114 -6.96 8.79 -3.98
C ALA A 114 -7.94 8.77 -5.15
N ALA A 115 -7.63 9.45 -6.25
CA ALA A 115 -8.43 9.45 -7.48
C ALA A 115 -8.33 8.12 -8.27
N ILE A 116 -7.41 7.21 -7.92
CA ILE A 116 -7.27 5.92 -8.58
C ILE A 116 -8.45 5.01 -8.21
N GLU A 117 -9.22 4.60 -9.22
CA GLU A 117 -10.30 3.64 -9.02
C GLU A 117 -9.75 2.29 -8.54
N GLY A 118 -10.32 1.78 -7.46
CA GLY A 118 -10.06 0.43 -6.96
C GLY A 118 -9.22 0.36 -5.68
N LEU A 119 -8.60 1.47 -5.27
CA LEU A 119 -8.05 1.58 -3.93
C LEU A 119 -9.16 1.68 -2.89
N ARG A 120 -9.01 0.96 -1.77
CA ARG A 120 -10.05 0.85 -0.73
C ARG A 120 -9.73 1.59 0.55
N GLU A 121 -8.48 1.61 0.97
CA GLU A 121 -8.04 2.20 2.24
C GLU A 121 -6.64 2.82 2.08
N PHE A 122 -6.42 3.92 2.80
CA PHE A 122 -5.17 4.68 2.80
C PHE A 122 -4.56 4.68 4.20
N ASN A 123 -3.47 3.95 4.41
CA ASN A 123 -2.77 3.83 5.70
C ASN A 123 -1.66 4.87 5.80
N ILE A 124 -1.98 6.03 6.38
CA ILE A 124 -1.10 7.21 6.40
C ILE A 124 -0.68 7.53 7.84
N GLY A 125 0.62 7.60 8.08
CA GLY A 125 1.21 7.81 9.42
C GLY A 125 1.94 9.15 9.56
N HIS A 126 3.21 9.19 9.14
CA HIS A 126 4.16 10.27 9.43
C HIS A 126 3.62 11.67 9.10
N SER A 127 3.00 11.85 7.94
CA SER A 127 2.50 13.16 7.49
C SER A 127 1.37 13.70 8.40
N ILE A 128 0.48 12.83 8.89
CA ILE A 128 -0.58 13.22 9.83
C ILE A 128 0.03 13.63 11.17
N VAL A 129 1.00 12.87 11.70
CA VAL A 129 1.70 13.22 12.96
C VAL A 129 2.42 14.56 12.81
N ALA A 130 3.15 14.76 11.71
CA ALA A 130 3.86 16.00 11.43
C ALA A 130 2.92 17.21 11.35
N ARG A 131 1.76 17.07 10.68
CA ARG A 131 0.72 18.12 10.64
C ARG A 131 0.13 18.38 12.02
N ALA A 132 -0.13 17.33 12.80
CA ALA A 132 -0.74 17.42 14.12
C ALA A 132 0.09 18.25 15.12
N LEU A 133 1.41 18.35 14.94
CA LEU A 133 2.26 19.23 15.75
C LEU A 133 1.86 20.72 15.65
N PHE A 134 1.22 21.12 14.54
CA PHE A 134 0.82 22.51 14.28
C PHE A 134 -0.69 22.72 14.43
N SER A 135 -1.51 21.75 14.02
CA SER A 135 -2.97 21.89 13.98
C SER A 135 -3.72 21.04 15.00
N GLY A 136 -3.03 20.17 15.75
CA GLY A 136 -3.64 19.12 16.55
C GLY A 136 -4.10 17.91 15.73
N PHE A 137 -4.16 16.73 16.37
CA PHE A 137 -4.49 15.46 15.72
C PHE A 137 -5.88 15.43 15.10
N ALA A 138 -6.90 15.95 15.79
CA ALA A 138 -8.28 15.92 15.31
C ALA A 138 -8.42 16.64 13.96
N GLU A 139 -7.76 17.78 13.81
CA GLU A 139 -7.78 18.55 12.56
C GLU A 139 -6.91 17.89 11.48
N ALA A 140 -5.72 17.41 11.84
CA ALA A 140 -4.83 16.72 10.90
C ALA A 140 -5.52 15.51 10.24
N VAL A 141 -6.20 14.68 11.03
CA VAL A 141 -6.94 13.51 10.53
C VAL A 141 -8.14 13.92 9.67
N ARG A 142 -8.93 14.91 10.13
CA ARG A 142 -10.11 15.39 9.38
C ARG A 142 -9.73 15.93 8.02
N GLU A 143 -8.66 16.71 7.95
CA GLU A 143 -8.20 17.31 6.70
C GLU A 143 -7.65 16.26 5.72
N MET A 144 -6.86 15.28 6.20
CA MET A 144 -6.40 14.18 5.36
C MET A 144 -7.57 13.39 4.78
N LYS A 145 -8.57 13.08 5.61
CA LYS A 145 -9.79 12.40 5.17
C LYS A 145 -10.56 13.22 4.13
N ARG A 146 -10.67 14.55 4.33
CA ARG A 146 -11.32 15.44 3.37
C ARG A 146 -10.64 15.38 2.01
N LEU A 147 -9.32 15.46 1.97
CA LEU A 147 -8.54 15.41 0.73
C LEU A 147 -8.75 14.10 -0.04
N ILE A 148 -8.77 12.97 0.66
CA ILE A 148 -9.05 11.65 0.06
C ILE A 148 -10.48 11.60 -0.49
N GLN A 149 -11.48 12.12 0.24
CA GLN A 149 -12.88 12.05 -0.18
C GLN A 149 -13.25 13.01 -1.32
N SER A 150 -12.49 14.09 -1.48
CA SER A 150 -12.71 15.11 -2.51
C SER A 150 -11.79 14.96 -3.73
N ALA A 151 -11.06 13.85 -3.82
CA ALA A 151 -10.18 13.54 -4.94
C ALA A 151 -10.96 13.09 -6.18
#